data_AF-A0A914YD10-F1
#
_entry.id   AF-A0A914YD10-F1
#
_cell.length_a   1.000
_cell.length_b   1.000
_cell.length_c   1.000
_cell.angle_alpha   90.00
_cell.angle_beta   90.00
_cell.angle_gamma   90.00
#
_symmetry.space_group_name_H-M   'P 1'
#
loop_
_entity.id
_entity.type
_entity.pdbx_description
1 polymer ?
#
loop_
_entity_poly.entity_id
_entity_poly.type
_entity_poly.pdbx_seq_one_letter_code
_entity_poly.pdbx_strand_id
1 'polypeptide(L)' 'MTVEGFFSFNKAIAKMRDHIRDFIVQIRQEAGDDTSDLYLEEKAKEIEKAQSEKNAIPGVLNPHAIKDDEEMQ' A
#
# COMPACT_ATOMS: atom_id res chain seq x y z
N MET A 1 11.72 16.93 -6.66
CA MET A 1 11.55 15.98 -7.78
C MET A 1 11.91 16.65 -9.10
N THR A 2 12.32 15.90 -10.14
CA THR A 2 12.58 16.44 -11.49
C THR A 2 11.60 15.88 -12.52
N VAL A 3 11.21 16.71 -13.51
CA VAL A 3 10.27 16.34 -14.59
C VAL A 3 10.81 15.21 -15.47
N GLU A 4 12.12 14.98 -15.44
CA GLU A 4 12.81 13.90 -16.13
C GLU A 4 12.36 12.51 -15.67
N GLY A 5 11.84 12.38 -14.44
CA GLY A 5 11.34 11.12 -13.91
C GLY A 5 10.14 10.56 -14.69
N PHE A 6 9.29 11.43 -15.25
CA PHE A 6 8.15 11.01 -16.10
C PHE A 6 8.62 10.28 -17.36
N PHE A 7 9.72 10.73 -17.97
CA PHE A 7 10.29 10.03 -19.12
C PHE A 7 11.06 8.78 -18.70
N SER A 8 11.73 8.84 -17.55
CA SER A 8 12.56 7.74 -17.03
C SER A 8 11.74 6.52 -16.58
N PHE A 9 10.51 6.73 -16.13
CA PHE A 9 9.63 5.67 -15.62
C PHE A 9 8.46 5.32 -16.55
N ASN A 10 8.44 5.83 -17.80
CA ASN A 10 7.33 5.67 -18.74
C ASN A 10 6.97 4.21 -19.10
N LYS A 11 7.88 3.25 -18.84
CA LYS A 11 7.67 1.81 -19.05
C LYS A 11 7.49 1.02 -17.75
N ALA A 12 7.62 1.68 -16.60
CA ALA A 12 7.57 1.05 -15.28
C ALA A 12 6.40 1.63 -14.47
N ILE A 13 5.20 1.05 -14.65
CA ILE A 13 3.95 1.56 -14.07
C ILE A 13 4.07 1.79 -12.55
N ALA A 14 4.63 0.83 -11.81
CA ALA A 14 4.81 0.97 -10.36
C ALA A 14 5.69 2.18 -10.00
N LYS A 15 6.85 2.33 -10.66
CA LYS A 15 7.76 3.47 -10.44
C LYS A 15 7.14 4.80 -10.86
N MET A 16 6.37 4.81 -11.95
CA MET A 16 5.66 6.00 -12.40
C MET A 16 4.58 6.42 -11.39
N ARG A 17 3.82 5.47 -10.86
CA ARG A 17 2.79 5.73 -9.84
C ARG A 17 3.43 6.35 -8.59
N ASP A 18 4.52 5.79 -8.12
CA ASP A 18 5.22 6.32 -6.95
C ASP A 18 5.80 7.72 -7.25
N HIS A 19 6.36 7.92 -8.45
CA HIS A 19 6.84 9.23 -8.90
C HIS A 19 5.72 10.29 -9.02
N ILE A 20 4.52 9.91 -9.47
CA ILE A 20 3.37 10.81 -9.49
C ILE A 20 2.91 11.12 -8.06
N ARG A 21 2.92 10.12 -7.16
CA ARG A 21 2.55 10.30 -5.75
C ARG A 21 3.44 11.34 -5.10
N ASP A 22 4.77 11.19 -5.13
CA ASP A 22 5.61 12.18 -4.42
C ASP A 22 5.54 13.56 -5.08
N PHE A 23 5.23 13.65 -6.38
CA PHE A 23 5.05 14.94 -7.05
C PHE A 23 3.81 15.67 -6.55
N ILE A 24 2.69 14.95 -6.41
CA ILE A 24 1.44 15.50 -5.86
C ILE A 24 1.60 15.84 -4.37
N VAL A 25 2.30 15.00 -3.60
CA VAL A 25 2.60 15.26 -2.18
C VAL A 25 3.41 16.54 -2.04
N GLN A 26 4.44 16.74 -2.87
CA GLN A 26 5.25 17.96 -2.85
C GLN A 26 4.38 19.21 -3.08
N ILE A 27 3.52 19.20 -4.11
CA ILE A 27 2.61 20.32 -4.41
C ILE A 27 1.65 20.58 -3.24
N ARG A 28 1.05 19.52 -2.68
CA ARG A 28 0.07 19.66 -1.58
C ARG A 28 0.71 20.11 -0.28
N GLN A 29 1.92 19.65 0.04
CA GLN A 29 2.68 20.13 1.19
C GLN A 29 3.01 21.62 1.08
N GLU A 30 3.38 22.08 -0.12
CA GLU A 30 3.58 23.51 -0.37
C GLU A 30 2.26 24.31 -0.27
N ALA A 31 1.13 23.70 -0.66
CA ALA A 31 -0.21 24.30 -0.55
C ALA A 31 -0.82 24.25 0.87
N GLY A 32 -0.25 23.46 1.79
CA GLY A 32 -0.77 23.25 3.14
C GLY A 32 -1.94 22.24 3.23
N ASP A 33 -2.13 21.41 2.20
CA ASP A 33 -3.20 20.41 2.13
C ASP A 33 -2.82 19.07 2.79
N ASP A 34 -3.83 18.32 3.24
CA ASP A 34 -3.68 16.94 3.70
C ASP A 34 -3.34 15.98 2.54
N THR A 35 -2.42 15.04 2.79
CA THR A 35 -1.93 14.06 1.81
C THR A 35 -2.24 12.61 2.21
N SER A 36 -2.99 12.42 3.29
CA SER A 36 -3.31 11.12 3.89
C SER A 36 -3.96 10.12 2.91
N ASP A 37 -4.71 10.62 1.93
CA ASP A 37 -5.41 9.87 0.89
C ASP A 37 -4.45 9.18 -0.11
N LEU A 38 -3.26 9.74 -0.31
CA LEU A 38 -2.31 9.27 -1.32
C LEU A 38 -1.59 7.96 -0.93
N TYR A 39 -1.69 7.53 0.34
CA TYR A 39 -0.95 6.39 0.91
C TYR A 39 -1.84 5.19 1.28
N LEU A 40 -3.10 5.14 0.82
CA LEU A 40 -4.04 4.09 1.19
C LEU A 40 -3.57 2.68 0.77
N GLU A 41 -2.97 2.53 -0.41
CA GLU A 41 -2.49 1.23 -0.89
C GLU A 41 -1.32 0.68 -0.05
N GLU A 42 -0.41 1.56 0.39
CA GLU A 42 0.72 1.15 1.22
C GLU A 42 0.27 0.78 2.64
N LYS A 43 -0.67 1.55 3.20
CA LYS A 43 -1.30 1.19 4.48
C LYS A 43 -2.00 -0.16 4.43
N ALA A 44 -2.72 -0.47 3.34
CA ALA A 44 -3.36 -1.76 3.17
C ALA A 44 -2.35 -2.92 3.14
N LYS A 45 -1.24 -2.75 2.41
CA LYS A 45 -0.16 -3.76 2.35
C LYS A 45 0.53 -3.95 3.70
N GLU A 46 0.73 -2.88 4.47
CA GLU A 46 1.33 -2.96 5.80
C GLU A 46 0.42 -3.73 6.77
N ILE A 47 -0.89 -3.48 6.72
CA ILE A 47 -1.88 -4.20 7.51
C ILE A 47 -1.90 -5.68 7.13
N GLU A 48 -1.94 -6.00 5.84
CA GLU A 48 -1.92 -7.38 5.35
C GLU A 48 -0.64 -8.11 5.79
N LYS A 49 0.52 -7.46 5.65
CA LYS A 49 1.80 -8.01 6.10
C LYS A 49 1.80 -8.27 7.61
N ALA A 50 1.35 -7.32 8.41
CA ALA A 50 1.27 -7.46 9.86
C ALA A 50 0.30 -8.58 10.27
N GLN A 51 -0.82 -8.74 9.57
CA GLN A 51 -1.76 -9.84 9.77
C GLN A 51 -1.13 -11.20 9.40
N SER A 52 -0.43 -11.27 8.26
CA SER A 52 0.27 -12.49 7.83
C SER A 52 1.36 -12.90 8.81
N GLU A 53 2.15 -11.95 9.32
CA GLU A 53 3.19 -12.21 10.33
C GLU A 53 2.58 -12.71 11.64
N LYS A 54 1.48 -12.08 12.09
CA LYS A 54 0.73 -12.53 13.25
C LYS A 54 0.19 -13.95 13.08
N ASN A 55 -0.33 -14.28 11.90
CA ASN A 55 -0.89 -15.60 11.59
C ASN A 55 0.18 -16.69 11.42
N ALA A 56 1.42 -16.31 11.10
CA ALA A 56 2.55 -17.24 11.00
C ALA A 56 3.05 -17.73 12.37
N ILE A 57 2.63 -17.10 13.48
CA ILE A 57 2.96 -17.54 14.84
C ILE A 57 2.10 -18.75 15.21
N PRO A 58 2.70 -19.93 15.47
CA PRO A 58 1.94 -21.11 15.88
C PRO A 58 1.12 -20.83 17.16
N GLY A 59 -0.18 -21.12 17.12
CA GLY A 59 -1.10 -20.92 18.25
C GLY A 59 -1.79 -19.55 18.31
N VAL A 60 -1.48 -18.61 17.41
CA VAL A 60 -2.17 -17.29 17.34
C VAL A 60 -3.41 -17.33 16.46
N LEU A 61 -3.49 -18.25 15.50
CA LEU A 61 -4.69 -18.46 14.69
C LEU A 61 -5.75 -19.20 15.51
N ASN A 62 -6.96 -18.65 15.61
CA ASN A 62 -8.08 -19.34 16.25
C ASN A 62 -8.38 -20.64 15.46
N PRO A 63 -8.37 -21.83 16.08
CA PRO A 63 -8.64 -23.10 15.40
C PRO A 63 -10.01 -23.16 14.69
N HIS A 64 -10.95 -22.29 15.06
CA HIS A 64 -12.25 -22.18 14.40
C HIS A 64 -12.26 -21.30 13.14
N ALA A 65 -11.21 -20.50 12.89
CA ALA A 65 -11.16 -19.58 11.75
C ALA A 65 -10.99 -20.27 10.39
N ILE A 66 -10.44 -21.50 10.37
CA ILE A 66 -10.21 -22.26 9.13
C ILE A 66 -11.53 -22.84 8.57
N LYS A 67 -12.55 -23.02 9.42
CA LYS A 67 -13.82 -23.64 9.01
C LYS A 67 -14.73 -22.72 8.19
N ASP A 68 -14.61 -21.40 8.33
CA ASP A 68 -15.47 -20.45 7.60
C ASP A 68 -15.14 -20.34 6.11
N ASP A 69 -13.90 -20.63 5.68
CA ASP A 69 -13.52 -20.61 4.25
C ASP A 69 -13.93 -21.88 3.50
N GLU A 70 -14.10 -23.01 4.18
CA GLU A 70 -14.52 -24.29 3.57
C GLU A 70 -16.05 -24.44 3.45
N GLU A 71 -16.85 -23.59 4.13
CA GLU A 71 -18.32 -23.62 4.07
C GLU A 71 -18.94 -22.59 3.09
N MET A 72 -18.12 -21.78 2.41
CA MET A 72 -18.57 -20.84 1.35
C MET A 72 -18.20 -21.31 -0.08
N GLN A 73 -18.33 -22.62 -0.36
CA GLN A 73 -18.25 -23.17 -1.72
C GLN A 73 -19.60 -23.18 -2.44
#